data_AF-A0A1V4XT78-F1
#
_entry.id   AF-A0A1V4XT78-F1
#
_cell.length_a   1.000
_cell.length_b   1.000
_cell.length_c   1.000
_cell.angle_alpha   90.00
_cell.angle_beta   90.00
_cell.angle_gamma   90.00
#
_symmetry.space_group_name_H-M   'P 1'
#
loop_
_entity.id
_entity.type
_entity.pdbx_description
1 polymer ?
#
loop_
_entity_poly.entity_id
_entity_poly.type
_entity_poly.pdbx_seq_one_letter_code
_entity_poly.pdbx_strand_id
1 'polypeptide(L)'
;MDAFPNEPMGFRGILWGQRLESLTGRNFTKISDDGDVSAYRLDNDRLKMAHVEVDDIIYYFFRHRLYRVHVQIESHENFAKLKEIFFESYGEGVSVSRDETETYYWAGAELDLSLEYNEASRGRIEYSFRPIHKQEEKKAKLKVMREWDEA
;
A
#
# COMPACT_ATOMS: atom_id res chain seq x y z
N MET A 1 -21.48 -2.25 -2.44
CA MET A 1 -20.50 -2.96 -1.59
C MET A 1 -20.37 -2.14 -0.35
N ASP A 2 -20.70 -2.71 0.81
CA ASP A 2 -20.41 -2.08 2.08
C ASP A 2 -18.89 -2.12 2.32
N ALA A 3 -18.34 -1.11 2.99
CA ALA A 3 -16.93 -1.08 3.35
C ALA A 3 -16.60 -2.28 4.25
N PHE A 4 -15.38 -2.83 4.12
CA PHE A 4 -14.96 -3.92 5.01
C PHE A 4 -14.93 -3.45 6.48
N PRO A 5 -15.28 -4.31 7.46
CA PRO A 5 -15.26 -3.95 8.86
C PRO A 5 -13.82 -3.63 9.32
N ASN A 6 -13.67 -2.73 10.30
CA ASN A 6 -12.38 -2.37 10.90
C ASN A 6 -11.35 -1.74 9.93
N GLU A 7 -11.81 -0.90 9.01
CA GLU A 7 -10.92 -0.10 8.16
C GLU A 7 -9.87 0.66 9.01
N PRO A 8 -8.57 0.37 8.84
CA PRO A 8 -7.55 0.97 9.68
C PRO A 8 -7.38 2.44 9.33
N MET A 9 -7.45 3.32 10.33
CA MET A 9 -7.28 4.78 10.17
C MET A 9 -5.86 5.20 9.79
N GLY A 10 -4.90 4.28 9.86
CA GLY A 10 -3.50 4.53 9.56
C GLY A 10 -2.66 3.27 9.61
N PHE A 11 -1.37 3.42 9.35
CA PHE A 11 -0.39 2.33 9.40
C PHE A 11 0.69 2.67 10.44
N ARG A 12 0.87 1.81 11.45
CA ARG A 12 1.88 1.96 12.52
C ARG A 12 1.83 3.31 13.25
N GLY A 13 0.62 3.76 13.52
CA GLY A 13 0.36 5.04 14.20
C GLY A 13 0.60 6.28 13.33
N ILE A 14 0.73 6.11 12.00
CA ILE A 14 0.75 7.21 11.03
C ILE A 14 -0.61 7.22 10.34
N LEU A 15 -1.36 8.31 10.49
CA LEU A 15 -2.70 8.43 9.90
C LEU A 15 -2.62 8.60 8.38
N TRP A 16 -3.62 8.08 7.67
CA TRP A 16 -3.75 8.37 6.24
C TRP A 16 -3.93 9.88 6.01
N GLY A 17 -3.25 10.41 4.99
CA GLY A 17 -3.23 11.84 4.69
C GLY A 17 -2.36 12.70 5.62
N GLN A 18 -1.74 12.11 6.66
CA GLN A 18 -0.82 12.82 7.55
C GLN A 18 0.40 13.34 6.78
N ARG A 19 0.82 14.56 7.12
CA ARG A 19 1.97 15.21 6.47
C ARG A 19 3.28 14.62 6.97
N LEU A 20 4.20 14.33 6.05
CA LEU A 20 5.54 13.83 6.35
C LEU A 20 6.25 14.71 7.39
N GLU A 21 6.17 16.03 7.23
CA GLU A 21 6.78 17.02 8.12
C GLU A 21 6.24 16.97 9.56
N SER A 22 5.02 16.46 9.76
CA SER A 22 4.42 16.32 11.09
C SER A 22 4.85 15.04 11.82
N LEU A 23 5.56 14.13 11.15
CA LEU A 23 6.04 12.86 11.71
C LEU A 23 7.33 13.04 12.51
N THR A 24 7.34 14.01 13.41
CA THR A 24 8.50 14.32 14.26
C THR A 24 8.87 13.12 15.13
N GLY A 25 10.18 12.87 15.29
CA GLY A 25 10.68 11.73 16.08
C GLY A 25 10.69 10.40 15.32
N ARG A 26 10.38 10.40 14.02
CA ARG A 26 10.57 9.29 13.10
C ARG A 26 11.58 9.71 12.03
N ASN A 27 12.54 8.84 11.74
CA ASN A 27 13.54 9.10 10.69
C ASN A 27 13.17 8.32 9.45
N PHE A 28 13.05 9.00 8.31
CA PHE A 28 12.70 8.38 7.05
C PHE A 28 13.86 8.50 6.06
N THR A 29 14.30 7.38 5.53
CA THR A 29 15.26 7.34 4.42
C THR A 29 14.51 7.40 3.10
N LYS A 30 14.75 8.45 2.30
CA LYS A 30 14.14 8.62 0.97
C LYS A 30 14.68 7.55 -0.01
N ILE A 31 13.78 6.84 -0.67
CA ILE A 31 14.08 5.84 -1.72
C ILE A 31 13.98 6.49 -3.10
N SER A 32 12.94 7.28 -3.33
CA SER A 32 12.70 7.93 -4.63
C SER A 32 11.88 9.22 -4.49
N ASP A 33 11.97 10.04 -5.53
CA ASP A 33 11.23 11.30 -5.68
C ASP A 33 10.89 11.49 -7.17
N ASP A 34 9.60 11.42 -7.48
CA ASP A 34 9.02 11.66 -8.80
C ASP A 34 8.06 12.86 -8.74
N GLY A 35 8.59 13.98 -8.24
CA GLY A 35 7.91 15.27 -8.16
C GLY A 35 6.77 15.30 -7.15
N ASP A 36 5.59 14.81 -7.52
CA ASP A 36 4.45 14.76 -6.59
C ASP A 36 4.47 13.51 -5.71
N VAL A 37 5.15 12.44 -6.13
CA VAL A 37 5.23 11.18 -5.37
C VAL A 37 6.63 11.00 -4.82
N SER A 38 6.75 10.71 -3.53
CA SER A 38 8.01 10.36 -2.89
C SER A 38 7.84 9.07 -2.08
N ALA A 39 8.86 8.22 -2.09
CA ALA A 39 8.85 6.94 -1.40
C ALA A 39 9.95 6.91 -0.33
N TYR A 40 9.65 6.33 0.83
CA TYR A 40 10.55 6.30 1.98
C TYR A 40 10.51 4.96 2.69
N ARG A 41 11.62 4.59 3.33
CA ARG A 41 11.66 3.58 4.40
C ARG A 41 11.70 4.30 5.75
N LEU A 42 11.01 3.75 6.74
CA LEU A 42 11.17 4.18 8.12
C LEU A 42 12.43 3.52 8.69
N ASP A 43 13.32 4.31 9.28
CA ASP A 43 14.57 3.79 9.85
C ASP A 43 14.24 2.92 11.08
N ASN A 44 14.86 1.73 11.14
CA ASN A 44 14.59 0.72 12.16
C ASN A 44 13.12 0.27 12.20
N ASP A 45 12.43 0.28 11.05
CA ASP A 45 11.06 -0.21 11.00
C ASP A 45 10.99 -1.69 11.41
N ARG A 46 9.94 -2.04 12.16
CA ARG A 46 9.74 -3.44 12.58
C ARG A 46 9.28 -4.26 11.39
N LEU A 47 10.11 -5.02 10.70
CA LEU A 47 9.71 -5.79 9.51
C LEU A 47 8.87 -7.05 9.84
N LYS A 48 7.75 -6.84 10.54
CA LYS A 48 6.75 -7.85 10.89
C LYS A 48 5.34 -7.31 10.72
N MET A 49 4.43 -8.16 10.28
CA MET A 49 2.99 -7.93 10.34
C MET A 49 2.36 -8.99 11.25
N ALA A 50 1.73 -8.55 12.32
CA ALA A 50 1.37 -9.40 13.46
C ALA A 50 2.58 -10.23 13.94
N HIS A 51 2.59 -11.54 13.67
CA HIS A 51 3.66 -12.48 14.02
C HIS A 51 4.44 -12.99 12.80
N VAL A 52 4.16 -12.49 11.59
CA VAL A 52 4.79 -12.91 10.33
C VAL A 52 5.87 -11.90 9.94
N GLU A 53 7.07 -12.37 9.57
CA GLU A 53 8.13 -11.52 9.02
C GLU A 53 7.77 -11.06 7.60
N VAL A 54 8.17 -9.83 7.26
CA VAL A 54 8.05 -9.26 5.92
C VAL A 54 9.40 -8.69 5.50
N ASP A 55 9.60 -8.48 4.21
CA ASP A 55 10.94 -8.23 3.67
C ASP A 55 11.25 -6.73 3.53
N ASP A 56 10.24 -5.92 3.25
CA ASP A 56 10.37 -4.47 3.19
C ASP A 56 9.03 -3.76 3.45
N ILE A 57 9.10 -2.50 3.87
CA ILE A 57 7.94 -1.63 4.06
C ILE A 57 8.27 -0.25 3.48
N ILE A 58 7.53 0.13 2.45
CA ILE A 58 7.72 1.37 1.72
C ILE A 58 6.50 2.27 1.90
N TYR A 59 6.75 3.49 2.36
CA TYR A 59 5.76 4.53 2.58
C TYR A 59 5.78 5.52 1.43
N TYR A 60 4.65 5.65 0.74
CA TYR A 60 4.48 6.59 -0.36
C TYR A 60 3.69 7.80 0.07
N PHE A 61 4.23 8.96 -0.27
CA PHE A 61 3.65 10.26 0.00
C PHE A 61 3.33 10.96 -1.32
N PHE A 62 2.10 11.43 -1.46
CA PHE A 62 1.70 12.29 -2.56
C PHE A 62 1.59 13.71 -2.02
N ARG A 63 2.36 14.65 -2.58
CA ARG A 63 2.48 16.04 -2.10
C ARG A 63 2.67 16.08 -0.58
N HIS A 64 3.62 15.28 -0.11
CA HIS A 64 4.01 15.14 1.30
C HIS A 64 2.95 14.53 2.24
N ARG A 65 1.90 13.90 1.72
CA ARG A 65 0.86 13.22 2.53
C ARG A 65 0.88 11.72 2.33
N LEU A 66 0.92 10.95 3.43
CA LEU A 66 0.91 9.49 3.37
C LEU A 66 -0.38 9.03 2.69
N TYR A 67 -0.26 8.24 1.63
CA TYR A 67 -1.43 7.71 0.94
C TYR A 67 -1.31 6.25 0.54
N ARG A 68 -0.10 5.70 0.47
CA ARG A 68 0.09 4.30 0.12
C ARG A 68 1.21 3.68 0.93
N VAL A 69 1.02 2.44 1.35
CA VAL A 69 2.07 1.61 1.97
C VAL A 69 2.17 0.31 1.19
N HIS A 70 3.38 -0.04 0.77
CA HIS A 70 3.68 -1.35 0.22
C HIS A 70 4.46 -2.17 1.25
N VAL A 71 4.06 -3.42 1.41
CA VAL A 71 4.80 -4.41 2.19
C VAL A 71 5.20 -5.54 1.27
N GLN A 72 6.48 -5.88 1.24
CA GLN A 72 7.02 -6.95 0.40
C GLN A 72 7.08 -8.27 1.18
N ILE A 73 6.78 -9.37 0.48
CA ILE A 73 6.73 -10.72 1.04
C ILE A 73 7.43 -11.68 0.06
N GLU A 74 8.61 -12.18 0.41
CA GLU A 74 9.39 -13.09 -0.46
C GLU A 74 8.88 -14.52 -0.40
N SER A 75 8.31 -14.94 0.73
CA SER A 75 7.91 -16.33 0.96
C SER A 75 6.41 -16.57 0.71
N HIS A 76 6.08 -17.59 -0.09
CA HIS A 76 4.72 -18.11 -0.21
C HIS A 76 4.13 -18.52 1.15
N GLU A 77 4.95 -19.08 2.05
CA GLU A 77 4.49 -19.47 3.40
C GLU A 77 4.05 -18.25 4.22
N ASN A 78 4.83 -17.16 4.16
CA ASN A 78 4.47 -15.92 4.85
C ASN A 78 3.24 -15.26 4.22
N PHE A 79 3.11 -15.32 2.89
CA PHE A 79 1.90 -14.90 2.20
C PHE A 79 0.67 -15.67 2.68
N ALA A 80 0.73 -17.00 2.74
CA ALA A 80 -0.38 -17.83 3.19
C ALA A 80 -0.84 -17.48 4.62
N LYS A 81 0.10 -17.27 5.55
CA LYS A 81 -0.19 -16.82 6.91
C LYS A 81 -0.81 -15.42 6.94
N LEU A 82 -0.30 -14.48 6.14
CA LEU A 82 -0.84 -13.12 6.05
C LEU A 82 -2.24 -13.10 5.44
N LYS A 83 -2.52 -13.99 4.48
CA LYS A 83 -3.87 -14.18 3.93
C LYS A 83 -4.87 -14.55 5.03
N GLU A 84 -4.56 -15.53 5.85
CA GLU A 84 -5.41 -15.94 6.97
C GLU A 84 -5.66 -14.77 7.94
N ILE A 85 -4.60 -14.04 8.32
CA ILE A 85 -4.70 -12.86 9.20
C ILE A 85 -5.60 -11.77 8.60
N PHE A 86 -5.48 -11.50 7.29
CA PHE A 86 -6.31 -10.51 6.61
C PHE A 86 -7.77 -10.94 6.54
N PHE A 87 -8.03 -12.23 6.31
CA PHE A 87 -9.38 -12.78 6.26
C PHE A 87 -10.06 -12.68 7.62
N GLU A 88 -9.33 -12.98 8.70
CA GLU A 88 -9.83 -12.83 10.07
C GLU A 88 -10.08 -11.35 10.43
N SER A 89 -9.23 -10.43 9.95
CA SER A 89 -9.30 -9.01 10.33
C SER A 89 -10.37 -8.23 9.54
N TYR A 90 -10.51 -8.53 8.25
CA TYR A 90 -11.27 -7.72 7.29
C TYR A 90 -12.39 -8.50 6.59
N GLY A 91 -12.56 -9.80 6.90
CA GLY A 91 -13.47 -10.70 6.21
C GLY A 91 -12.88 -11.26 4.91
N GLU A 92 -13.65 -12.10 4.20
CA GLU A 92 -13.21 -12.64 2.91
C GLU A 92 -13.02 -11.52 1.88
N GLY A 93 -11.82 -11.42 1.32
CA GLY A 93 -11.53 -10.51 0.23
C GLY A 93 -12.12 -10.99 -1.09
N VAL A 94 -12.36 -10.05 -2.02
CA VAL A 94 -12.73 -10.40 -3.39
C VAL A 94 -11.51 -11.03 -4.06
N SER A 95 -11.60 -12.33 -4.34
CA SER A 95 -10.54 -13.05 -5.04
C SER A 95 -10.59 -12.75 -6.54
N VAL A 96 -9.45 -12.34 -7.10
CA VAL A 96 -9.26 -12.12 -8.53
C VAL A 96 -8.00 -12.87 -8.92
N SER A 97 -8.13 -14.16 -9.19
CA SER A 97 -7.02 -14.95 -9.72
C SER A 97 -6.88 -14.66 -11.21
N ARG A 98 -5.73 -14.11 -11.62
CA ARG A 98 -5.38 -13.92 -13.03
C ARG A 98 -4.02 -14.57 -13.26
N ASP A 99 -3.96 -15.45 -14.25
CA ASP A 99 -2.78 -16.24 -14.58
C ASP A 99 -2.26 -17.01 -13.33
N GLU A 100 -0.97 -16.91 -13.02
CA GLU A 100 -0.32 -17.53 -11.85
C GLU A 100 -0.31 -16.63 -10.61
N THR A 101 -1.00 -15.48 -10.65
CA THR A 101 -1.06 -14.54 -9.53
C THR A 101 -2.33 -14.75 -8.71
N GLU A 102 -2.14 -15.03 -7.43
CA GLU A 102 -3.20 -15.06 -6.43
C GLU A 102 -3.40 -13.64 -5.88
N THR A 103 -4.61 -13.10 -5.96
CA THR A 103 -4.91 -11.74 -5.47
C THR A 103 -6.24 -11.67 -4.73
N TYR A 104 -6.25 -10.91 -3.64
CA TYR A 104 -7.42 -10.59 -2.84
C TYR A 104 -7.53 -9.09 -2.62
N TYR A 105 -8.76 -8.58 -2.72
CA TYR A 105 -9.05 -7.16 -2.57
C TYR A 105 -10.09 -6.90 -1.48
N TRP A 106 -9.88 -5.85 -0.70
CA TRP A 106 -10.85 -5.29 0.23
C TRP A 106 -11.06 -3.82 -0.11
N ALA A 107 -12.29 -3.48 -0.50
CA ALA A 107 -12.68 -2.12 -0.82
C ALA A 107 -13.31 -1.47 0.42
N GLY A 108 -12.62 -0.50 1.02
CA GLY A 108 -13.12 0.29 2.14
C GLY A 108 -13.85 1.55 1.69
N ALA A 109 -14.28 2.36 2.64
CA ALA A 109 -14.83 3.68 2.36
C ALA A 109 -13.72 4.64 1.88
N GLU A 110 -12.61 4.69 2.60
CA GLU A 110 -11.48 5.58 2.30
C GLU A 110 -10.16 4.84 2.02
N LEU A 111 -10.08 3.54 2.29
CA LEU A 111 -8.89 2.73 2.14
C LEU A 111 -9.19 1.48 1.33
N ASP A 112 -8.38 1.23 0.32
CA ASP A 112 -8.34 -0.06 -0.38
C ASP A 112 -7.17 -0.88 0.11
N LEU A 113 -7.38 -2.18 0.24
CA LEU A 113 -6.32 -3.16 0.52
C LEU A 113 -6.24 -4.15 -0.63
N SER A 114 -5.01 -4.53 -0.99
CA SER A 114 -4.78 -5.72 -1.81
C SER A 114 -3.69 -6.58 -1.22
N LEU A 115 -3.87 -7.89 -1.32
CA LEU A 115 -2.87 -8.90 -1.01
C LEU A 115 -2.65 -9.74 -2.26
N GLU A 116 -1.41 -9.80 -2.74
CA GLU A 116 -1.05 -10.43 -4.01
C GLU A 116 0.18 -11.32 -3.82
N TYR A 117 0.25 -12.44 -4.55
CA TYR A 117 1.45 -13.26 -4.67
C TYR A 117 1.53 -13.95 -6.03
N ASN A 118 2.73 -13.95 -6.61
CA ASN A 118 3.13 -14.93 -7.62
C ASN A 118 4.61 -15.31 -7.42
N GLU A 119 5.06 -16.42 -8.00
CA GLU A 119 6.43 -16.91 -7.83
C GLU A 119 7.51 -16.01 -8.48
N ALA A 120 7.19 -15.30 -9.56
CA ALA A 120 8.11 -14.47 -10.32
C ALA A 120 8.36 -13.08 -9.69
N SER A 121 7.31 -12.45 -9.16
CA SER A 121 7.33 -11.10 -8.57
C SER A 121 7.22 -11.11 -7.04
N ARG A 122 7.04 -12.30 -6.44
CA ARG A 122 6.80 -12.49 -5.01
C ARG A 122 5.53 -11.78 -4.54
N GLY A 123 5.32 -11.79 -3.23
CA GLY A 123 4.13 -11.26 -2.59
C GLY A 123 4.21 -9.78 -2.26
N ARG A 124 3.05 -9.13 -2.27
CA ARG A 124 2.89 -7.77 -1.76
C ARG A 124 1.56 -7.57 -1.04
N ILE A 125 1.60 -6.69 -0.05
CA ILE A 125 0.40 -6.03 0.47
C ILE A 125 0.46 -4.57 0.07
N GLU A 126 -0.67 -4.04 -0.40
CA GLU A 126 -0.85 -2.62 -0.68
C GLU A 126 -2.00 -2.09 0.18
N TYR A 127 -1.72 -1.00 0.90
CA TYR A 127 -2.73 -0.15 1.53
C TYR A 127 -2.82 1.14 0.72
N SER A 128 -4.00 1.55 0.26
CA SER A 128 -4.17 2.71 -0.62
C SER A 128 -5.31 3.63 -0.19
N PHE A 129 -4.98 4.83 0.28
CA PHE A 129 -5.92 5.83 0.76
C PHE A 129 -6.59 6.55 -0.43
N ARG A 130 -7.83 6.14 -0.72
CA ARG A 130 -8.65 6.55 -1.87
C ARG A 130 -8.70 8.05 -2.11
N PRO A 131 -8.91 8.93 -1.11
CA PRO A 131 -9.04 10.37 -1.37
C PRO A 131 -7.81 10.97 -2.05
N ILE A 132 -6.62 10.44 -1.74
CA ILE A 132 -5.36 10.92 -2.31
C ILE A 132 -4.94 10.07 -3.52
N HIS A 133 -5.14 8.75 -3.49
CA HIS A 133 -4.83 7.88 -4.63
C HIS A 133 -5.58 8.32 -5.91
N LYS A 134 -6.88 8.67 -5.81
CA LYS A 134 -7.65 9.20 -6.94
C LYS A 134 -7.10 10.51 -7.51
N GLN A 135 -6.45 11.34 -6.68
CA GLN A 135 -5.83 12.59 -7.13
C GLN A 135 -4.54 12.30 -7.90
N GLU A 136 -3.75 11.35 -7.40
CA GLU A 136 -2.53 10.87 -8.05
C GLU A 136 -2.86 10.26 -9.42
N GLU A 137 -3.80 9.32 -9.51
CA GLU A 137 -4.24 8.69 -10.76
C GLU A 137 -4.74 9.73 -11.78
N LYS A 138 -5.55 10.72 -11.32
CA LYS A 138 -6.05 11.78 -12.18
C LYS A 138 -4.91 12.63 -12.75
N LYS A 139 -3.91 12.96 -11.93
CA LYS A 139 -2.74 13.71 -12.38
C LYS A 139 -1.90 12.88 -13.36
N ALA A 140 -1.67 11.59 -13.07
CA ALA A 140 -0.93 10.70 -13.96
C ALA A 140 -1.60 10.61 -15.35
N LYS A 141 -2.93 10.43 -15.40
CA LYS A 141 -3.70 10.42 -16.66
C LYS A 141 -3.59 11.74 -17.44
N LEU A 142 -3.66 12.89 -16.75
CA LEU A 142 -3.51 14.20 -17.39
C LEU A 142 -2.10 14.44 -17.93
N LYS A 143 -1.06 13.93 -17.24
CA LYS A 143 0.32 14.02 -17.70
C LYS A 143 0.51 13.21 -18.98
N VAL A 144 0.08 11.95 -18.97
CA VAL A 144 0.12 11.08 -20.16
C VAL A 144 -0.62 11.73 -21.33
N MET A 145 -1.86 12.18 -21.14
CA MET A 145 -2.64 12.80 -22.22
C MET A 145 -1.93 14.01 -22.87
N ARG A 146 -1.23 14.84 -22.09
CA ARG A 146 -0.46 15.97 -22.61
C ARG A 146 0.77 15.54 -23.39
N GLU A 147 1.50 14.53 -22.90
CA GLU A 147 2.67 13.98 -23.60
C GLU A 147 2.28 13.37 -24.96
N TRP A 148 1.08 12.80 -25.06
CA TRP A 148 0.52 12.33 -26.34
C TRP A 148 0.11 13.46 -27.29
N ASP A 149 -0.39 14.59 -26.78
CA ASP A 149 -0.75 15.75 -27.60
C ASP A 149 0.49 16.51 -28.13
N GLU A 150 1.66 16.34 -27.49
CA GLU A 150 2.92 17.01 -27.81
C GLU A 150 3.90 16.16 -28.65
N ALA A 151 3.58 14.89 -28.90
CA ALA A 151 4.39 13.92 -29.66
C ALA A 151 3.96 13.77 -31.12
#